data_AF-A0A2S1JQN3-F1
#
_entry.id   AF-A0A2S1JQN3-F1
#
_cell.length_a   1.000
_cell.length_b   1.000
_cell.length_c   1.000
_cell.angle_alpha   90.00
_cell.angle_beta   90.00
_cell.angle_gamma   90.00
#
_symmetry.space_group_name_H-M   'P 1'
#
loop_
_entity.id
_entity.type
_entity.pdbx_description
1 polymer ?
#
loop_
_entity_poly.entity_id
_entity_poly.type
_entity_poly.pdbx_seq_one_letter_code
_entity_poly.pdbx_strand_id
1 'polypeptide(L)'
;MALSMQAVADKGWIATDVEVTAVTNTNSNGQSFSVVVTDGDGNYPCEDTTISFPLGAAGEDGDEGIHNRAFSLAITALTAGKRVSIYSYSDNSVCHAAAHIKLLK
;
A
#
# COMPACT_ATOMS: atom_id res chain seq x y z
N MET A 1 18.96 22.64 -13.54
CA MET A 1 18.34 21.53 -14.29
C MET A 1 17.92 20.51 -13.25
N ALA A 2 16.64 20.48 -12.88
CA ALA A 2 16.12 19.50 -11.94
C ALA A 2 15.96 18.17 -12.70
N LEU A 3 16.61 17.10 -12.23
CA LEU A 3 16.30 15.76 -12.72
C LEU A 3 14.86 15.46 -12.34
N SER A 4 13.96 15.44 -13.31
CA SER A 4 12.66 14.82 -13.14
C SER A 4 12.91 13.32 -12.97
N MET A 5 12.77 12.81 -11.75
CA MET A 5 12.61 11.38 -11.50
C MET A 5 11.30 10.96 -12.18
N GLN A 6 11.41 10.52 -13.43
CA GLN A 6 10.33 9.80 -14.07
C GLN A 6 10.26 8.46 -13.36
N ALA A 7 9.33 8.33 -12.42
CA ALA A 7 8.97 7.06 -11.83
C ALA A 7 8.46 6.17 -12.97
N VAL A 8 9.35 5.32 -13.47
CA VAL A 8 8.97 4.22 -14.36
C VAL A 8 8.08 3.33 -13.50
N ALA A 9 6.80 3.24 -13.86
CA ALA A 9 5.90 2.25 -13.30
C ALA A 9 6.49 0.89 -13.67
N ASP A 10 7.18 0.31 -12.70
CA ASP A 10 7.68 -1.04 -12.71
C ASP A 10 7.21 -1.65 -11.38
N LYS A 11 6.83 -2.92 -11.41
CA LYS A 11 6.34 -3.65 -10.24
C LYS A 11 7.32 -3.46 -9.09
N GLY A 12 6.86 -2.95 -7.96
CA GLY A 12 7.80 -2.32 -7.03
C GLY A 12 7.22 -1.94 -5.67
N TRP A 13 8.15 -1.55 -4.80
CA TRP A 13 7.80 -0.79 -3.60
C TRP A 13 7.18 0.52 -4.04
N ILE A 14 6.06 0.88 -3.42
CA ILE A 14 5.32 2.11 -3.71
C ILE A 14 5.29 3.05 -2.51
N ALA A 15 5.60 2.53 -1.33
CA ALA A 15 5.86 3.28 -0.10
C ALA A 15 6.76 2.44 0.81
N THR A 16 7.77 3.02 1.43
CA THR A 16 8.63 2.31 2.37
C THR A 16 8.84 3.08 3.64
N ASP A 17 8.85 2.36 4.76
CA ASP A 17 9.06 2.95 6.09
C ASP A 17 8.09 4.10 6.34
N VAL A 18 6.80 3.87 6.14
CA VAL A 18 5.71 4.84 6.37
C VAL A 18 4.90 4.48 7.62
N GLU A 19 4.28 5.47 8.24
CA GLU A 19 3.30 5.28 9.31
C GLU A 19 1.90 5.07 8.73
N VAL A 20 1.10 4.15 9.29
CA VAL A 20 -0.32 3.99 8.94
C VAL A 20 -1.16 4.82 9.92
N THR A 21 -1.85 5.84 9.43
CA THR A 21 -2.67 6.76 10.25
C THR A 21 -4.17 6.46 10.19
N ALA A 22 -4.63 5.74 9.17
CA ALA A 22 -6.00 5.25 9.07
C ALA A 22 -6.10 3.98 8.23
N VAL A 23 -7.13 3.16 8.51
CA VAL A 23 -7.50 1.98 7.72
C VAL A 23 -9.01 2.03 7.47
N THR A 24 -9.41 1.88 6.20
CA THR A 24 -10.81 1.86 5.76
C THR A 24 -11.12 0.50 5.14
N ASN A 25 -12.19 -0.15 5.59
CA ASN A 25 -12.56 -1.51 5.15
C ASN A 25 -13.07 -1.58 3.70
N THR A 26 -13.47 -0.46 3.12
CA THR A 26 -13.93 -0.36 1.71
C THR A 26 -13.40 0.91 1.04
N ASN A 27 -13.19 0.86 -0.27
CA ASN A 27 -13.02 2.05 -1.11
C ASN A 27 -14.11 2.05 -2.19
N SER A 28 -14.94 3.12 -2.21
CA SER A 28 -16.01 3.31 -3.20
C SER A 28 -16.99 2.13 -3.29
N ASN A 29 -17.24 1.44 -2.17
CA ASN A 29 -18.04 0.22 -2.07
C ASN A 29 -17.54 -0.96 -2.94
N GLY A 30 -16.25 -0.95 -3.30
CA GLY A 30 -15.59 -2.05 -4.00
C GLY A 30 -15.01 -3.09 -3.05
N GLN A 31 -14.61 -4.24 -3.62
CA GLN A 31 -13.83 -5.28 -2.95
C GLN A 31 -12.38 -4.82 -2.77
N SER A 32 -12.16 -3.84 -1.90
CA SER A 32 -10.88 -3.19 -1.68
C SER A 32 -10.86 -2.54 -0.31
N PHE A 33 -9.77 -2.63 0.44
CA PHE A 33 -9.55 -1.77 1.62
C PHE A 33 -8.54 -0.67 1.28
N SER A 34 -8.49 0.37 2.09
CA SER A 34 -7.49 1.44 1.93
C SER A 34 -6.79 1.75 3.24
N VAL A 35 -5.56 2.25 3.12
CA VAL A 35 -4.79 2.79 4.24
C VAL A 35 -4.39 4.22 3.91
N VAL A 36 -4.34 5.08 4.92
CA VAL A 36 -3.70 6.39 4.82
C VAL A 36 -2.32 6.25 5.44
N VAL A 37 -1.29 6.68 4.69
CA VAL A 37 0.10 6.62 5.15
C VAL A 37 0.76 7.99 5.14
N THR A 38 1.72 8.17 6.03
CA THR A 38 2.53 9.40 6.15
C THR A 38 3.98 9.10 6.50
N ASP A 39 4.80 10.15 6.44
CA ASP A 39 6.16 10.18 7.00
C ASP A 39 7.14 9.18 6.36
N GLY A 40 7.00 8.93 5.06
CA GLY A 40 7.98 8.16 4.29
C GLY A 40 9.27 8.94 3.98
N ASP A 41 10.20 8.30 3.29
CA ASP A 41 11.52 8.86 3.00
C ASP A 41 11.58 9.76 1.74
N GLY A 42 10.47 9.83 0.99
CA GLY A 42 10.30 10.63 -0.20
C GLY A 42 10.82 9.96 -1.48
N ASN A 43 11.25 8.70 -1.41
CA ASN A 43 11.78 7.96 -2.56
C ASN A 43 10.70 7.22 -3.36
N TYR A 44 9.48 7.12 -2.82
CA TYR A 44 8.41 6.34 -3.45
C TYR A 44 7.12 7.15 -3.65
N PRO A 45 6.34 6.83 -4.70
CA PRO A 45 5.24 7.68 -5.15
C PRO A 45 4.04 7.76 -4.20
N CYS A 46 3.93 6.89 -3.20
CA CYS A 46 2.75 6.77 -2.33
C CYS A 46 3.04 6.99 -0.85
N GLU A 47 4.01 7.85 -0.50
CA GLU A 47 4.48 7.98 0.88
C GLU A 47 3.75 8.99 1.77
N ASP A 48 2.81 9.76 1.23
CA ASP A 48 1.94 10.68 1.99
C ASP A 48 0.55 10.75 1.35
N THR A 49 -0.09 9.58 1.21
CA THR A 49 -1.34 9.45 0.47
C THR A 49 -2.20 8.28 0.94
N THR A 50 -3.35 8.10 0.30
CA THR A 50 -4.17 6.91 0.46
C THR A 50 -3.73 5.81 -0.50
N ILE A 51 -3.42 4.63 0.03
CA ILE A 51 -3.10 3.45 -0.75
C ILE A 51 -4.26 2.46 -0.70
N SER A 52 -4.68 1.95 -1.85
CA SER A 52 -5.76 0.96 -1.95
C SER A 52 -5.22 -0.44 -2.24
N PHE A 53 -5.84 -1.41 -1.57
CA PHE A 53 -5.59 -2.83 -1.69
C PHE A 53 -6.84 -3.51 -2.26
N PRO A 54 -7.01 -3.53 -3.59
CA PRO A 54 -8.13 -4.24 -4.21
C PRO A 54 -7.91 -5.75 -4.11
N LEU A 55 -9.00 -6.50 -3.96
CA LEU A 55 -8.97 -7.96 -3.92
C LEU A 55 -8.25 -8.52 -5.14
N GLY A 56 -8.54 -8.00 -6.34
CA GLY A 56 -7.92 -8.46 -7.59
C GLY A 56 -6.41 -8.22 -7.72
N ALA A 57 -5.77 -7.48 -6.80
CA ALA A 57 -4.31 -7.37 -6.74
C ALA A 57 -3.68 -8.43 -5.81
N ALA A 58 -4.48 -9.12 -4.99
CA ALA A 58 -4.00 -10.12 -4.04
C ALA A 58 -3.83 -11.50 -4.71
N GLY A 59 -2.62 -12.03 -4.73
CA GLY A 59 -2.35 -13.38 -5.26
C GLY A 59 -2.65 -13.53 -6.75
N GLU A 60 -2.94 -14.77 -7.16
CA GLU A 60 -3.46 -15.07 -8.50
C GLU A 60 -4.98 -14.89 -8.49
N ASP A 61 -5.50 -13.98 -9.32
CA ASP A 61 -6.94 -13.71 -9.53
C ASP A 61 -7.78 -13.29 -8.30
N GLY A 62 -7.16 -12.82 -7.22
CA GLY A 62 -7.86 -12.24 -6.07
C GLY A 62 -8.09 -13.20 -4.91
N ASP A 63 -7.01 -13.59 -4.25
CA ASP A 63 -6.98 -14.45 -3.06
C ASP A 63 -7.42 -13.68 -1.80
N GLU A 64 -8.61 -13.99 -1.30
CA GLU A 64 -9.18 -13.40 -0.08
C GLU A 64 -8.29 -13.63 1.16
N GLY A 65 -7.56 -14.75 1.22
CA GLY A 65 -6.66 -15.04 2.33
C GLY A 65 -5.44 -14.13 2.34
N ILE A 66 -4.85 -13.84 1.18
CA ILE A 66 -3.77 -12.84 1.05
C ILE A 66 -4.30 -11.45 1.38
N HIS A 67 -5.47 -11.09 0.84
CA HIS A 67 -6.10 -9.80 1.08
C HIS A 67 -6.41 -9.55 2.56
N ASN A 68 -7.03 -10.53 3.24
CA ASN A 68 -7.34 -10.46 4.67
C ASN A 68 -6.10 -10.41 5.56
N ARG A 69 -5.00 -11.08 5.16
CA ARG A 69 -3.70 -10.98 5.85
C ARG A 69 -3.14 -9.56 5.72
N ALA A 70 -3.19 -8.96 4.53
CA ALA A 70 -2.74 -7.58 4.33
C ALA A 70 -3.56 -6.60 5.18
N PHE A 71 -4.89 -6.75 5.21
CA PHE A 71 -5.77 -5.94 6.05
C PHE A 71 -5.44 -6.09 7.55
N SER A 72 -5.22 -7.33 8.02
CA SER A 72 -4.86 -7.60 9.42
C SER A 72 -3.52 -6.97 9.81
N LEU A 73 -2.53 -7.00 8.91
CA LEU A 73 -1.24 -6.33 9.11
C LEU A 73 -1.38 -4.81 9.14
N ALA A 74 -2.26 -4.23 8.31
CA ALA A 74 -2.54 -2.79 8.33
C ALA A 74 -3.19 -2.34 9.65
N ILE A 75 -4.17 -3.09 10.16
CA ILE A 75 -4.76 -2.82 11.49
C ILE A 75 -3.71 -2.98 12.59
N THR A 76 -2.86 -4.01 12.49
CA THR A 76 -1.78 -4.22 13.46
C THR A 76 -0.81 -3.04 13.44
N ALA A 77 -0.43 -2.54 12.27
CA ALA A 77 0.43 -1.37 12.12
C ALA A 77 -0.18 -0.14 12.82
N LEU A 78 -1.44 0.16 12.49
CA LEU A 78 -2.20 1.29 13.03
C LEU A 78 -2.29 1.23 14.57
N THR A 79 -2.61 0.06 15.12
CA THR A 79 -2.85 -0.10 16.57
C THR A 79 -1.57 -0.24 17.39
N ALA A 80 -0.53 -0.83 16.83
CA ALA A 80 0.76 -1.02 17.50
C ALA A 80 1.74 0.15 17.29
N GLY A 81 1.38 1.15 16.47
CA GLY A 81 2.27 2.25 16.09
C GLY A 81 3.51 1.75 15.34
N LYS A 82 3.34 0.74 14.48
CA LYS A 82 4.43 0.16 13.69
C LYS A 82 4.46 0.75 12.29
N ARG A 83 5.67 0.94 11.77
CA ARG A 83 5.91 1.40 10.39
C ARG A 83 5.76 0.24 9.41
N VAL A 84 5.47 0.54 8.15
CA VAL A 84 5.25 -0.46 7.10
C VAL A 84 5.97 -0.14 5.81
N SER A 85 6.20 -1.16 4.98
CA SER A 85 6.51 -0.99 3.56
C SER A 85 5.42 -1.66 2.72
N ILE A 86 5.03 -1.03 1.62
CA ILE A 86 3.92 -1.46 0.76
C ILE A 86 4.43 -1.66 -0.67
N TYR A 87 4.00 -2.77 -1.28
CA TYR A 87 4.43 -3.21 -2.61
C TYR A 87 3.23 -3.47 -3.52
N SER A 88 3.38 -3.11 -4.80
CA SER A 88 2.45 -3.40 -5.90
C SER A 88 3.10 -4.32 -6.93
N TYR A 89 2.40 -5.41 -7.30
CA TYR A 89 2.82 -6.31 -8.39
C TYR A 89 2.24 -5.91 -9.76
N SER A 90 1.63 -4.73 -9.88
CA SER A 90 0.97 -4.24 -11.09
C SER A 90 1.46 -2.86 -11.50
N ASP A 91 1.42 -2.60 -12.81
CA ASP A 91 1.68 -1.27 -13.38
C ASP A 91 0.37 -0.52 -13.63
N ASN A 92 0.43 0.81 -13.47
CA ASN A 92 -0.56 1.83 -13.87
C ASN A 92 -1.57 2.34 -12.84
N SER A 93 -1.45 1.96 -11.56
CA SER A 93 -2.10 2.75 -10.51
C SER A 93 -1.25 2.72 -9.25
N VAL A 94 -0.21 3.55 -9.23
CA VAL A 94 0.88 3.55 -8.23
C VAL A 94 0.38 3.38 -6.80
N CYS A 95 -0.77 3.95 -6.44
CA CYS A 95 -1.34 3.85 -5.10
C CYS A 95 -2.70 3.13 -5.03
N HIS A 96 -3.18 2.48 -6.10
CA HIS A 96 -4.51 1.85 -6.12
C HIS A 96 -4.52 0.34 -6.38
N ALA A 97 -3.35 -0.28 -6.50
CA ALA A 97 -3.23 -1.71 -6.75
C ALA A 97 -2.17 -2.38 -5.85
N ALA A 98 -2.12 -1.95 -4.58
CA ALA A 98 -1.26 -2.58 -3.60
C ALA A 98 -1.76 -3.99 -3.26
N ALA A 99 -0.82 -4.90 -3.00
CA ALA A 99 -1.13 -6.30 -2.70
C ALA A 99 -0.42 -6.80 -1.44
N HIS A 100 0.69 -6.15 -1.10
CA HIS A 100 1.61 -6.62 -0.08
C HIS A 100 1.97 -5.49 0.87
N ILE A 101 1.94 -5.80 2.16
CA ILE A 101 2.31 -4.91 3.25
C ILE A 101 3.22 -5.66 4.21
N LYS A 102 4.31 -5.03 4.61
CA LYS A 102 5.33 -5.58 5.51
C LYS A 102 5.42 -4.71 6.75
N LEU A 103 5.16 -5.29 7.92
CA LEU A 103 5.42 -4.64 9.21
C LEU A 103 6.93 -4.50 9.45
N LEU A 104 7.34 -3.34 9.94
CA LEU A 104 8.71 -3.04 10.34
C LEU A 104 8.80 -2.97 11.87
N LYS A 105 9.99 -3.23 12.41
CA LYS A 105 10.22 -3.25 13.86
C LYS A 105 10.55 -1.88 14.39
#